data_AF-A0AA97CG15-F1
#
_entry.id   AF-A0AA97CG15-F1
#
_cell.length_a   1.000
_cell.length_b   1.000
_cell.length_c   1.000
_cell.angle_alpha   90.00
_cell.angle_beta   90.00
_cell.angle_gamma   90.00
#
_symmetry.space_group_name_H-M   'P 1'
#
loop_
_entity.id
_entity.type
_entity.pdbx_description
1 polymer ?
#
loop_
_entity_poly.entity_id
_entity_poly.type
_entity_poly.pdbx_seq_one_letter_code
_entity_poly.pdbx_strand_id
1 'polypeptide(L)'
;MTRRDRLLEQMGITQWMVRNPAVLRGERGVRIPASTKLIIITDENLDLNSQLLKDVFLSMNIAQDDVVCVNSEQLGLIPTPIITPCWVLGDEIQPEGSKVMFTSPVLSELSTSYSAKRALWKQIYQYDENFNTKAI
;
A
#
# COMPACT_ATOMS: atom_id res chain seq x y z
N MET A 1 -15.84 27.49 -8.84
CA MET A 1 -15.64 28.76 -8.12
C MET A 1 -17.00 29.38 -7.82
N THR A 2 -17.38 29.43 -6.55
CA THR A 2 -18.65 30.02 -6.10
C THR A 2 -18.49 31.51 -5.77
N ARG A 3 -19.59 32.27 -5.71
CA ARG A 3 -19.60 33.68 -5.27
C ARG A 3 -18.97 33.86 -3.88
N ARG A 4 -19.13 32.85 -3.02
CA ARG A 4 -18.59 32.81 -1.66
C ARG A 4 -17.05 32.74 -1.65
N ASP A 5 -16.46 31.97 -2.56
CA ASP A 5 -15.00 31.80 -2.65
C ASP A 5 -14.31 33.13 -2.99
N ARG A 6 -14.88 33.88 -3.95
CA ARG A 6 -14.36 35.21 -4.36
C ARG A 6 -14.40 36.23 -3.23
N LEU A 7 -15.44 36.18 -2.39
CA LEU A 7 -15.61 37.13 -1.28
C LEU A 7 -14.60 36.84 -0.15
N LEU A 8 -14.32 35.56 0.10
CA LEU A 8 -13.31 35.13 1.07
C LEU A 8 -11.90 35.53 0.62
N GLU A 9 -11.59 35.37 -0.68
CA GLU A 9 -10.32 35.81 -1.27
C GLU A 9 -10.12 37.34 -1.15
N GLN A 10 -11.17 38.13 -1.43
CA GLN A 10 -11.14 39.60 -1.28
C GLN A 10 -10.92 40.07 0.16
N MET A 11 -11.30 39.26 1.15
CA MET A 11 -11.07 39.55 2.58
C MET A 11 -9.69 39.10 3.08
N GLY A 12 -8.83 38.56 2.20
CA GLY A 12 -7.53 38.03 2.58
C GLY A 12 -7.62 36.69 3.34
N ILE A 13 -8.75 35.98 3.25
CA ILE A 13 -8.96 34.71 3.96
C ILE A 13 -8.56 33.56 3.04
N THR A 14 -7.45 32.89 3.37
CA THR A 14 -7.02 31.68 2.65
C THR A 14 -7.99 30.52 2.93
N GLN A 15 -8.62 30.00 1.87
CA GLN A 15 -9.49 28.83 1.98
C GLN A 15 -8.65 27.55 2.02
N TRP A 16 -8.52 26.95 3.21
CA TRP A 16 -7.93 25.62 3.37
C TRP A 16 -8.97 24.56 2.99
N MET A 17 -8.69 23.78 1.94
CA MET A 17 -9.50 22.61 1.62
C MET A 17 -8.93 21.38 2.33
N VAL A 18 -9.80 20.67 3.05
CA VAL A 18 -9.46 19.37 3.63
C VAL A 18 -9.20 18.41 2.49
N ARG A 19 -7.95 17.94 2.36
CA ARG A 19 -7.54 17.01 1.28
C ARG A 19 -8.27 15.67 1.35
N ASN A 20 -8.64 15.21 2.56
CA ASN A 20 -9.39 13.97 2.74
C ASN A 20 -10.48 14.12 3.82
N PRO A 21 -11.71 14.47 3.43
CA PRO A 21 -12.81 14.65 4.37
C PRO A 21 -13.25 13.33 5.04
N ALA A 22 -12.85 12.16 4.51
CA ALA A 22 -13.19 10.86 5.09
C ALA A 22 -12.46 10.61 6.43
N VAL A 23 -11.23 11.13 6.60
CA VAL A 23 -10.45 11.01 7.86
C VAL A 23 -11.15 11.73 9.03
N LEU A 24 -11.95 12.75 8.74
CA LEU A 24 -12.68 13.54 9.74
C LEU A 24 -13.99 12.88 10.20
N ARG A 25 -14.42 11.77 9.58
CA ARG A 25 -15.70 11.11 9.91
C ARG A 25 -15.66 10.20 11.15
N GLY A 26 -14.55 10.19 11.90
CA GLY A 26 -14.41 9.43 13.14
C GLY A 26 -13.92 7.99 12.90
N GLU A 27 -12.76 7.68 13.48
CA GLU A 27 -12.22 6.34 13.81
C GLU A 27 -12.25 5.21 12.76
N ARG A 28 -12.45 5.50 11.46
CA ARG A 28 -12.41 4.48 10.40
C ARG A 28 -11.38 4.77 9.32
N GLY A 29 -10.28 5.43 9.67
CA GLY A 29 -9.12 5.58 8.79
C GLY A 29 -8.10 4.48 9.10
N VAL A 30 -7.61 3.79 8.08
CA VAL A 30 -6.43 2.92 8.22
C VAL A 30 -5.24 3.82 8.55
N ARG A 31 -4.70 3.71 9.76
CA ARG A 31 -3.45 4.39 10.08
C ARG A 31 -2.31 3.59 9.48
N ILE A 32 -1.66 4.16 8.47
CA ILE A 32 -0.39 3.66 7.95
C ILE A 32 0.71 4.46 8.68
N PRO A 33 1.50 3.82 9.56
CA PRO A 33 2.67 4.46 10.16
C PRO A 33 3.61 5.03 9.09
N ALA A 34 4.29 6.13 9.42
CA ALA A 34 5.28 6.71 8.50
C ALA A 34 6.48 5.78 8.27
N SER A 35 6.72 4.81 9.15
CA SER A 35 7.75 3.77 9.00
C SER A 35 7.36 2.64 8.04
N THR A 36 6.10 2.58 7.57
CA THR A 36 5.64 1.47 6.74
C THR A 36 6.37 1.42 5.40
N LYS A 37 7.01 0.29 5.13
CA LYS A 37 7.75 0.00 3.89
C LYS A 37 6.99 -0.91 2.94
N LEU A 38 6.00 -1.65 3.42
CA LEU A 38 5.17 -2.54 2.60
C LEU A 38 3.73 -2.56 3.11
N ILE A 39 2.78 -2.46 2.18
CA ILE A 39 1.35 -2.66 2.45
C ILE A 39 0.93 -3.98 1.81
N ILE A 40 0.46 -4.93 2.62
CA ILE A 40 -0.11 -6.17 2.13
C ILE A 40 -1.63 -6.01 2.03
N ILE A 41 -2.18 -6.31 0.87
CA ILE A 41 -3.60 -6.19 0.58
C ILE A 41 -4.18 -7.59 0.46
N THR A 42 -5.05 -7.95 1.40
CA THR A 42 -5.74 -9.24 1.42
C THR A 42 -6.95 -9.21 2.35
N ASP A 43 -7.97 -9.99 1.99
CA ASP A 43 -9.11 -10.26 2.87
C ASP A 43 -8.88 -11.51 3.76
N GLU A 44 -7.78 -12.24 3.55
CA GLU A 44 -7.38 -13.37 4.39
C GLU A 44 -6.69 -12.91 5.68
N ASN A 45 -6.89 -13.65 6.78
CA ASN A 45 -6.15 -13.39 8.01
C ASN A 45 -4.73 -13.98 7.91
N LEU A 46 -3.72 -13.12 7.80
CA LEU A 46 -2.33 -13.52 7.65
C LEU A 46 -1.64 -13.67 9.02
N ASP A 47 -0.99 -14.82 9.22
CA ASP A 47 0.02 -14.92 10.27
C ASP A 47 1.37 -14.41 9.75
N LEU A 48 1.68 -13.15 10.06
CA LEU A 48 2.96 -12.51 9.75
C LEU A 48 4.18 -13.25 10.33
N ASN A 49 3.97 -14.15 11.31
CA ASN A 49 5.05 -14.96 11.87
C ASN A 49 5.39 -16.22 11.07
N SER A 50 4.60 -16.52 10.03
CA SER A 50 4.84 -17.67 9.16
C SER A 50 6.22 -17.58 8.49
N GLN A 51 6.88 -18.73 8.34
CA GLN A 51 8.24 -18.78 7.78
C GLN A 51 8.29 -18.22 6.36
N LEU A 52 7.28 -18.52 5.53
CA LEU A 52 7.19 -18.03 4.17
C LEU A 52 7.20 -16.48 4.11
N LEU A 53 6.42 -15.82 4.96
CA LEU A 53 6.36 -14.36 4.97
C LEU A 53 7.66 -13.77 5.50
N LYS A 54 8.27 -14.37 6.53
CA LYS A 54 9.60 -13.97 7.02
C LYS A 54 10.66 -14.05 5.93
N ASP A 55 10.68 -15.14 5.15
CA ASP A 55 11.62 -15.31 4.05
C ASP A 55 11.36 -14.24 2.97
N VAL A 56 10.11 -13.97 2.64
CA VAL A 56 9.73 -12.92 1.68
C VAL A 56 10.13 -11.52 2.16
N PHE A 57 9.91 -11.18 3.43
CA PHE A 57 10.32 -9.89 4.01
C PHE A 57 11.83 -9.72 4.05
N LEU A 58 12.55 -10.78 4.44
CA LEU A 58 14.01 -10.82 4.41
C LEU A 58 14.54 -10.55 2.99
N SER A 59 13.90 -11.15 2.00
CA SER A 59 14.25 -11.02 0.59
C SER A 59 14.05 -9.61 0.03
N MET A 60 13.14 -8.83 0.64
CA MET A 60 12.90 -7.41 0.36
C MET A 60 13.68 -6.47 1.30
N ASN A 61 14.44 -6.99 2.26
CA ASN A 61 15.10 -6.21 3.33
C ASN A 61 14.10 -5.33 4.14
N ILE A 62 12.92 -5.87 4.44
CA ILE A 62 11.85 -5.20 5.20
C ILE A 62 11.69 -5.90 6.55
N ALA A 63 11.59 -5.12 7.63
CA ALA A 63 11.26 -5.66 8.95
C ALA A 63 9.76 -5.91 9.05
N GLN A 64 9.35 -6.95 9.78
CA GLN A 64 7.94 -7.27 9.99
C GLN A 64 7.14 -6.10 10.60
N ASP A 65 7.76 -5.31 11.48
CA ASP A 65 7.14 -4.11 12.09
C ASP A 65 6.90 -2.96 11.09
N ASP A 66 7.56 -2.99 9.93
CA ASP A 66 7.39 -2.02 8.85
C ASP A 66 6.33 -2.48 7.83
N VAL A 67 5.61 -3.58 8.10
CA VAL A 67 4.57 -4.15 7.24
C VAL A 67 3.18 -3.87 7.81
N VAL A 68 2.26 -3.41 6.97
CA VAL A 68 0.85 -3.20 7.35
C VAL A 68 -0.05 -4.07 6.48
N CYS A 69 -0.95 -4.82 7.10
CA CYS A 69 -1.98 -5.58 6.39
C CYS A 69 -3.28 -4.77 6.33
N VAL A 70 -3.91 -4.79 5.16
CA VAL A 70 -5.09 -3.98 4.84
C VAL A 70 -6.04 -4.85 4.03
N ASN A 71 -7.32 -4.85 4.39
CA ASN A 71 -8.36 -5.53 3.62
C ASN A 71 -8.95 -4.63 2.51
N SER A 72 -9.81 -5.18 1.66
CA SER A 72 -10.41 -4.46 0.53
C SER A 72 -11.19 -3.21 0.97
N GLU A 73 -11.92 -3.28 2.09
CA GLU A 73 -12.68 -2.14 2.63
C GLU A 73 -11.76 -1.03 3.13
N GLN A 74 -10.69 -1.43 3.82
CA GLN A 74 -9.65 -0.57 4.38
C GLN A 74 -8.83 0.11 3.29
N LEU A 75 -8.60 -0.56 2.15
CA LEU A 75 -7.89 0.02 1.01
C LEU A 75 -8.58 1.29 0.49
N GLY A 76 -9.91 1.31 0.43
CA GLY A 76 -10.69 2.49 0.03
C GLY A 76 -10.57 3.69 0.98
N LEU A 77 -9.99 3.49 2.16
CA LEU A 77 -9.78 4.52 3.18
C LEU A 77 -8.33 5.07 3.16
N ILE A 78 -7.44 4.44 2.40
CA ILE A 78 -6.04 4.86 2.26
C ILE A 78 -5.96 6.08 1.33
N PRO A 79 -5.23 7.14 1.71
CA PRO A 79 -5.01 8.28 0.82
C PRO A 79 -4.33 7.87 -0.49
N THR A 80 -4.93 8.27 -1.62
CA THR A 80 -4.33 8.11 -2.95
C THR A 80 -3.58 9.39 -3.36
N PRO A 81 -2.45 9.29 -4.11
CA PRO A 81 -1.80 8.05 -4.55
C PRO A 81 -1.02 7.36 -3.43
N ILE A 82 -0.98 6.02 -3.47
CA ILE A 82 -0.20 5.21 -2.52
C ILE A 82 1.27 5.24 -2.94
N ILE A 83 2.12 5.80 -2.07
CA ILE A 83 3.56 5.95 -2.34
C ILE A 83 4.33 4.68 -1.94
N THR A 84 3.87 4.00 -0.88
CA THR A 84 4.48 2.78 -0.35
C THR A 84 4.19 1.59 -1.28
N PRO A 85 5.16 0.68 -1.51
CA PRO A 85 4.92 -0.55 -2.26
C PRO A 85 3.74 -1.35 -1.72
N CYS A 86 2.92 -1.87 -2.63
CA CYS A 86 1.79 -2.72 -2.32
C CYS A 86 2.07 -4.16 -2.76
N TRP A 87 1.72 -5.12 -1.92
CA TRP A 87 1.67 -6.53 -2.29
C TRP A 87 0.24 -7.04 -2.18
N VAL A 88 -0.35 -7.39 -3.32
CA VAL A 88 -1.70 -7.95 -3.41
C VAL A 88 -1.61 -9.47 -3.39
N LEU A 89 -2.32 -10.08 -2.45
CA LEU A 89 -2.49 -11.53 -2.34
C LEU A 89 -3.87 -11.92 -2.84
N GLY A 90 -3.92 -12.78 -3.86
CA GLY A 90 -5.13 -13.07 -4.63
C GLY A 90 -5.26 -12.14 -5.83
N ASP A 91 -6.35 -12.27 -6.58
CA ASP A 91 -6.39 -11.82 -7.98
C ASP A 91 -7.38 -10.69 -8.28
N GLU A 92 -7.87 -9.98 -7.26
CA GLU A 92 -9.05 -9.09 -7.48
C GLU A 92 -8.84 -7.62 -7.12
N ILE A 93 -7.69 -7.22 -6.58
CA ILE A 93 -7.53 -5.88 -5.99
C ILE A 93 -6.42 -5.10 -6.66
N GLN A 94 -6.75 -3.94 -7.22
CA GLN A 94 -5.76 -3.00 -7.77
C GLN A 94 -5.78 -1.70 -6.96
N PRO A 95 -4.80 -1.46 -6.05
CA PRO A 95 -4.66 -0.17 -5.38
C PRO A 95 -4.44 0.97 -6.39
N GLU A 96 -5.37 1.92 -6.42
CA GLU A 96 -5.30 3.07 -7.31
C GLU A 96 -4.09 3.96 -7.02
N GLY A 97 -3.30 4.24 -8.06
CA GLY A 97 -2.16 5.15 -7.96
C GLY A 97 -0.95 4.57 -7.23
N SER A 98 -0.91 3.27 -6.93
CA SER A 98 0.30 2.61 -6.44
C SER A 98 1.36 2.57 -7.55
N LYS A 99 2.55 3.06 -7.26
CA LYS A 99 3.68 3.04 -8.21
C LYS A 99 4.35 1.67 -8.31
N VAL A 100 4.25 0.88 -7.25
CA VAL A 100 4.96 -0.40 -7.10
C VAL A 100 3.96 -1.40 -6.56
N MET A 101 3.64 -2.38 -7.39
CA MET A 101 2.69 -3.42 -7.07
C MET A 101 3.33 -4.78 -7.31
N PHE A 102 3.29 -5.61 -6.28
CA PHE A 102 3.56 -7.04 -6.36
C PHE A 102 2.23 -7.78 -6.32
N THR A 103 2.12 -8.85 -7.10
CA THR A 103 0.93 -9.71 -7.12
C THR A 103 1.36 -11.15 -6.96
N SER A 104 0.63 -11.88 -6.13
CA SER A 104 0.74 -13.33 -6.05
C SER A 104 -0.60 -13.95 -5.73
N PRO A 105 -0.77 -15.26 -5.97
CA PRO A 105 -1.92 -16.00 -5.46
C PRO A 105 -2.06 -15.88 -3.95
N VAL A 106 -3.19 -16.34 -3.42
CA VAL A 106 -3.45 -16.45 -1.98
C VAL A 106 -2.33 -17.23 -1.28
N LEU A 107 -2.13 -16.97 0.02
CA LEU A 107 -0.97 -17.48 0.75
C LEU A 107 -0.90 -19.02 0.73
N SER A 108 -2.05 -19.68 0.81
CA SER A 108 -2.17 -21.15 0.74
C SER A 108 -1.61 -21.71 -0.57
N GLU A 109 -1.93 -21.09 -1.70
CA GLU A 109 -1.42 -21.49 -3.02
C GLU A 109 0.05 -21.09 -3.20
N LEU A 110 0.42 -19.88 -2.77
CA LEU A 110 1.79 -19.41 -2.81
C LEU A 110 2.73 -20.35 -2.03
N SER A 111 2.26 -20.93 -0.90
CA SER A 111 3.06 -21.83 -0.08
C SER A 111 3.39 -23.15 -0.78
N THR A 112 2.49 -23.65 -1.63
CA THR A 112 2.59 -24.96 -2.31
C THR A 112 3.16 -24.86 -3.72
N SER A 113 2.98 -23.71 -4.38
CA SER A 113 3.37 -23.49 -5.77
C SER A 113 4.78 -22.90 -5.90
N TYR A 114 5.72 -23.71 -6.39
CA TYR A 114 7.08 -23.26 -6.70
C TYR A 114 7.11 -22.21 -7.82
N SER A 115 6.22 -22.33 -8.80
CA SER A 115 6.12 -21.34 -9.90
C SER A 115 5.62 -20.00 -9.38
N ALA A 116 4.64 -19.98 -8.46
CA ALA A 116 4.15 -18.76 -7.84
C ALA A 116 5.24 -18.04 -7.03
N LYS A 117 6.02 -18.78 -6.22
CA LYS A 117 7.16 -18.21 -5.47
C LYS A 117 8.20 -17.59 -6.41
N ARG A 118 8.55 -18.28 -7.51
CA ARG A 118 9.50 -17.76 -8.51
C ARG A 118 8.94 -16.54 -9.24
N ALA A 119 7.64 -16.49 -9.51
CA ALA A 119 7.00 -15.34 -10.12
C ALA A 119 7.08 -14.11 -9.20
N LEU A 120 6.72 -14.27 -7.91
CA LEU A 120 6.86 -13.22 -6.91
C LEU A 120 8.32 -12.72 -6.82
N TRP A 121 9.28 -13.64 -6.74
CA TRP A 121 10.69 -13.29 -6.67
C TRP A 121 11.17 -12.46 -7.87
N LYS A 122 10.72 -12.80 -9.08
CA LYS A 122 11.03 -12.02 -10.28
C LYS A 122 10.49 -10.59 -10.19
N GLN A 123 9.28 -10.40 -9.64
CA GLN A 123 8.71 -9.06 -9.47
C GLN A 123 9.51 -8.24 -8.46
N ILE A 124 9.88 -8.85 -7.32
CA ILE A 124 10.73 -8.21 -6.28
C ILE A 124 12.08 -7.80 -6.89
N TYR A 125 12.73 -8.70 -7.62
CA TYR A 125 14.02 -8.43 -8.26
C TYR A 125 13.95 -7.29 -9.29
N GLN A 126 12.91 -7.28 -10.13
CA GLN A 126 12.69 -6.19 -11.10
C GLN A 126 12.49 -4.84 -10.42
N TYR A 127 11.84 -4.82 -9.26
CA TYR A 127 11.67 -3.60 -8.49
C TYR A 127 13.00 -3.09 -7.91
N ASP A 128 13.82 -3.98 -7.35
CA ASP A 128 15.11 -3.62 -6.76
C ASP A 128 16.07 -3.03 -7.81
N GLU A 129 16.14 -3.63 -9.00
CA GLU A 129 16.90 -3.09 -10.13
C GLU A 129 16.42 -1.68 -10.54
N ASN A 130 15.11 -1.46 -10.58
CA ASN A 130 14.53 -0.14 -10.88
C ASN A 130 14.80 0.90 -9.78
N PHE A 131 14.99 0.45 -8.53
CA PHE A 131 15.38 1.31 -7.40
C PHE A 131 16.86 1.71 -7.53
N ASN A 132 17.74 0.75 -7.84
CA ASN A 132 19.18 0.97 -7.94
C ASN A 132 19.57 1.78 -9.19
N THR A 133 18.86 1.61 -10.31
CA THR A 133 19.16 2.35 -11.55
C THR A 133 18.81 3.83 -11.48
N LYS A 134 17.96 4.26 -10.53
CA LYS A 134 17.61 5.67 -10.31
C LYS A 134 18.58 6.42 -9.40
N ALA A 135 19.62 5.76 -8.90
CA ALA A 135 20.62 6.35 -8.01
C ALA A 135 21.87 6.90 -8.74
N ILE A 136 21.87 6.98 -10.07
CA ILE A 136 22.98 7.50 -10.90
C ILE A 136 22.57 8.78 -11.61
#